data_AF-A0A2R5LQ29-F1
#
_entry.id   AF-A0A2R5LQ29-F1
#
_cell.length_a   1.000
_cell.length_b   1.000
_cell.length_c   1.000
_cell.angle_alpha   90.00
_cell.angle_beta   90.00
_cell.angle_gamma   90.00
#
_symmetry.space_group_name_H-M   'P 1'
#
loop_
_entity.id
_entity.type
_entity.pdbx_description
1 polymer ?
#
loop_
_entity_poly.entity_id
_entity_poly.type
_entity_poly.pdbx_seq_one_letter_code
_entity_poly.pdbx_strand_id
1 'polypeptide(L)'
;MCAVAERAWPAFRVFTVVCFSVYLFGRTRANNLDIDHPTVFEGNAGSYFGYTVALLNSRNTTLALVSAIKDNSTSMVGVIRPGALHKCVPNTGLCYEVGIDTKGNGFRGGSSQKTYVDLKDDMDLGMSLKVQGGDDGKIVVCAPKWRNQESRVIFGTNGLCYVLNNDLSPQEQLRPLLQKNQQTKKTINPITHTVATTNHYAVGEAGFSVAFTADDELILGAPGLLDWTGNLVKYIKDEKTGTMRGFVGQDGLVRQRISQYIGYSVTSGRFTEALGNSIAAGAPRDTADCRGAVYILGQQTGRAEAFILQVQMMKEGEQMGSYFGAAVLALDLTQNGFSDLLVGAPMYSLRD
;
A
#
# COMPACT_ATOMS: atom_id res chain seq x y z
N MET A 1 20.97 48.45 73.53
CA MET A 1 22.43 48.25 73.42
C MET A 1 22.75 47.91 71.98
N CYS A 2 23.58 48.72 71.32
CA CYS A 2 24.17 48.42 70.01
C CYS A 2 25.15 47.26 70.10
N ALA A 3 25.24 46.43 69.06
CA ALA A 3 26.48 46.24 68.28
C ALA A 3 26.29 45.17 67.19
N VAL A 4 26.72 45.53 65.97
CA VAL A 4 27.03 44.63 64.86
C VAL A 4 28.43 44.05 65.08
N ALA A 5 28.65 42.79 64.74
CA ALA A 5 29.98 42.29 64.36
C ALA A 5 29.86 41.08 63.43
N GLU A 6 30.47 41.21 62.25
CA GLU A 6 30.74 40.15 61.27
C GLU A 6 31.77 39.14 61.80
N ARG A 7 31.66 37.85 61.40
CA ARG A 7 32.68 37.17 60.57
C ARG A 7 32.41 35.67 60.38
N ALA A 8 32.57 35.29 59.12
CA ALA A 8 33.19 34.06 58.59
C ALA A 8 32.55 32.68 58.86
N TRP A 9 32.26 32.01 57.74
CA TRP A 9 31.71 30.65 57.58
C TRP A 9 32.60 29.54 58.16
N PRO A 10 32.03 28.34 58.40
CA PRO A 10 32.30 27.27 57.43
C PRO A 10 31.11 26.34 57.11
N ALA A 11 31.13 25.88 55.85
CA ALA A 11 30.61 24.61 55.33
C ALA A 11 29.11 24.28 55.47
N PHE A 12 28.31 24.80 54.54
CA PHE A 12 27.06 24.13 54.13
C PHE A 12 27.41 22.79 53.45
N ARG A 13 27.10 21.67 54.11
CA ARG A 13 27.07 20.37 53.44
C ARG A 13 25.84 20.32 52.54
N VAL A 14 26.04 20.58 51.25
CA VAL A 14 25.04 20.27 50.21
C VAL A 14 24.95 18.74 50.13
N PHE A 15 23.85 18.18 50.60
CA PHE A 15 23.50 16.79 50.30
C PHE A 15 23.00 16.75 48.85
N THR A 16 23.91 16.48 47.92
CA THR A 16 23.57 16.14 46.54
C THR A 16 22.94 14.74 46.58
N VAL A 17 21.61 14.68 46.59
CA VAL A 17 20.88 13.43 46.36
C VAL A 17 21.06 13.11 44.87
N VAL A 18 22.09 12.33 44.56
CA VAL A 18 22.26 11.74 43.25
C VAL A 18 21.26 10.60 43.13
N CYS A 19 20.05 10.92 42.65
CA CYS A 19 19.10 9.91 42.18
C CYS A 19 19.70 9.26 40.93
N PHE A 20 20.41 8.15 41.11
CA PHE A 20 20.67 7.21 40.03
C PHE A 20 19.34 6.58 39.62
N SER A 21 18.63 7.21 38.69
CA SER A 21 17.57 6.54 37.94
C SER A 21 18.25 5.49 37.07
N VAL A 22 18.32 4.26 37.57
CA VAL A 22 18.69 3.10 36.77
C VAL A 22 17.57 2.91 35.74
N TYR A 23 17.72 3.53 34.57
CA TYR A 23 16.95 3.17 33.39
C TYR A 23 17.41 1.77 33.00
N LEU A 24 16.72 0.76 33.52
CA LEU A 24 16.73 -0.58 32.95
C LEU A 24 16.17 -0.46 31.53
N PHE A 25 17.06 -0.29 30.56
CA PHE A 25 16.77 -0.59 29.16
C PHE A 25 16.58 -2.11 29.07
N GLY A 26 15.40 -2.59 29.48
CA GLY A 26 14.96 -3.92 29.15
C GLY A 26 14.90 -4.00 27.64
N ARG A 27 15.80 -4.78 27.03
CA ARG A 27 15.60 -5.23 25.66
C ARG A 27 14.28 -6.00 25.67
N THR A 28 13.22 -5.39 25.16
CA THR A 28 11.99 -6.11 24.83
C THR A 28 12.33 -7.04 23.67
N ARG A 29 12.88 -8.21 24.00
CA ARG A 29 12.86 -9.31 23.06
C ARG A 29 11.38 -9.68 22.89
N ALA A 30 10.91 -9.73 21.65
CA ALA A 30 9.66 -10.42 21.34
C ALA A 30 9.85 -11.88 21.78
N ASN A 31 9.39 -12.21 22.99
CA ASN A 31 9.78 -13.43 23.72
C ASN A 31 8.76 -14.56 23.59
N ASN A 32 7.72 -14.38 22.79
CA ASN A 32 6.62 -15.33 22.66
C ASN A 32 6.44 -15.87 21.23
N LEU A 33 7.43 -15.67 20.35
CA LEU A 33 7.50 -16.37 19.08
C LEU A 33 8.36 -17.63 19.26
N ASP A 34 7.78 -18.80 19.01
CA ASP A 34 8.52 -20.06 18.98
C ASP A 34 9.40 -20.09 17.73
N ILE A 35 10.72 -20.18 17.95
CA ILE A 35 11.74 -20.27 16.90
C ILE A 35 12.27 -21.70 16.74
N ASP A 36 11.96 -22.60 17.68
CA ASP A 36 12.45 -23.97 17.72
C ASP A 36 11.55 -24.89 16.87
N HIS A 37 10.25 -24.58 16.75
CA HIS A 37 9.28 -25.37 15.98
C HIS A 37 8.51 -24.55 14.94
N PRO A 38 9.18 -23.90 13.96
CA PRO A 38 8.48 -23.18 12.90
C PRO A 38 7.85 -24.15 11.88
N THR A 39 6.64 -23.82 11.41
CA THR A 39 6.16 -24.39 10.15
C THR A 39 6.80 -23.63 8.99
N VAL A 40 7.57 -24.35 8.17
CA VAL A 40 8.21 -23.79 6.97
C VAL A 40 7.43 -24.21 5.73
N PHE A 41 7.09 -23.24 4.89
CA PHE A 41 6.49 -23.46 3.58
C PHE A 41 7.54 -23.22 2.49
N GLU A 42 7.70 -24.18 1.60
CA GLU A 42 8.62 -24.09 0.47
C GLU A 42 7.84 -23.99 -0.84
N GLY A 43 8.27 -23.08 -1.71
CA GLY A 43 7.73 -22.90 -3.06
C GLY A 43 8.77 -23.16 -4.14
N ASN A 44 8.38 -22.98 -5.39
CA ASN A 44 9.25 -23.23 -6.54
C ASN A 44 10.49 -22.32 -6.53
N ALA A 45 11.65 -22.86 -6.90
CA ALA A 45 12.89 -22.09 -6.98
C ALA A 45 12.76 -20.93 -7.98
N GLY A 46 13.20 -19.72 -7.59
CA GLY A 46 13.15 -18.53 -8.45
C GLY A 46 11.75 -17.96 -8.71
N SER A 47 10.71 -18.49 -8.06
CA SER A 47 9.32 -17.99 -8.18
C SER A 47 9.03 -16.76 -7.32
N TYR A 48 9.96 -16.40 -6.42
CA TYR A 48 9.78 -15.36 -5.41
C TYR A 48 8.62 -15.72 -4.46
N PHE A 49 8.45 -17.01 -4.16
CA PHE A 49 7.50 -17.49 -3.17
C PHE A 49 7.76 -16.84 -1.81
N GLY A 50 6.71 -16.26 -1.22
CA GLY A 50 6.83 -15.44 0.00
C GLY A 50 6.90 -13.94 -0.27
N TYR A 51 6.76 -13.48 -1.52
CA TYR A 51 6.83 -12.06 -1.85
C TYR A 51 5.79 -11.23 -1.06
N THR A 52 4.56 -11.74 -0.97
CA THR A 52 3.57 -11.29 0.00
C THR A 52 2.94 -12.47 0.73
N VAL A 53 2.60 -12.24 2.00
CA VAL A 53 1.95 -13.23 2.86
C VAL A 53 0.77 -12.60 3.60
N ALA A 54 -0.28 -13.39 3.81
CA ALA A 54 -1.41 -13.01 4.64
C ALA A 54 -2.00 -14.23 5.36
N LEU A 55 -2.65 -14.00 6.50
CA LEU A 55 -3.42 -15.04 7.17
C LEU A 55 -4.89 -14.89 6.80
N LEU A 56 -5.50 -16.01 6.45
CA LEU A 56 -6.93 -16.14 6.24
C LEU A 56 -7.51 -16.99 7.36
N ASN A 57 -8.32 -16.35 8.20
CA ASN A 57 -9.06 -17.03 9.27
C ASN A 57 -10.51 -17.16 8.85
N SER A 58 -10.97 -18.39 8.65
CA SER A 58 -12.37 -18.76 8.51
C SER A 58 -12.78 -19.63 9.70
N ARG A 59 -14.09 -19.73 9.99
CA ARG A 59 -14.64 -20.30 11.23
C ARG A 59 -14.01 -21.63 11.67
N ASN A 60 -13.56 -22.46 10.73
CA ASN A 60 -12.95 -23.76 11.02
C ASN A 60 -11.53 -23.96 10.43
N THR A 61 -10.96 -22.97 9.75
CA THR A 61 -9.67 -23.13 9.06
C THR A 61 -8.86 -21.85 9.07
N THR A 62 -7.61 -21.95 9.54
CA THR A 62 -6.57 -20.93 9.36
C THR A 62 -5.65 -21.36 8.24
N LEU A 63 -5.53 -20.52 7.21
CA LEU A 63 -4.65 -20.72 6.08
C LEU A 63 -3.63 -19.60 6.01
N ALA A 64 -2.40 -19.93 5.64
CA ALA A 64 -1.44 -18.95 5.19
C ALA A 64 -1.59 -18.80 3.67
N LEU A 65 -1.87 -17.59 3.22
CA LEU A 65 -1.86 -17.23 1.80
C LEU A 65 -0.49 -16.69 1.46
N VAL A 66 0.15 -17.27 0.45
CA VAL A 66 1.52 -16.94 0.06
C VAL A 66 1.57 -16.71 -1.45
N SER A 67 2.04 -15.54 -1.87
CA SER A 67 2.23 -15.26 -3.29
C SER A 67 3.64 -15.60 -3.77
N ALA A 68 3.73 -15.90 -5.05
CA ALA A 68 4.97 -16.15 -5.77
C ALA A 68 4.91 -15.41 -7.11
N ILE A 69 5.43 -14.19 -7.16
CA ILE A 69 5.18 -13.24 -8.27
C ILE A 69 5.84 -13.63 -9.60
N LYS A 70 6.76 -14.61 -9.59
CA LYS A 70 7.42 -15.14 -10.79
C LYS A 70 7.08 -16.60 -11.08
N ASP A 71 6.11 -17.16 -10.37
CA ASP A 71 5.69 -18.53 -10.58
C ASP A 71 4.91 -18.70 -11.89
N ASN A 72 4.97 -19.91 -12.44
CA ASN A 72 4.13 -20.31 -13.56
C ASN A 72 2.83 -20.92 -13.03
N SER A 73 1.74 -20.15 -13.14
CA SER A 73 0.42 -20.60 -12.73
C SER A 73 -0.05 -21.79 -13.57
N THR A 74 -0.51 -22.85 -12.89
CA THR A 74 -1.11 -24.02 -13.53
C THR A 74 -2.50 -23.73 -14.10
N SER A 75 -3.20 -22.70 -13.60
CA SER A 75 -4.51 -22.30 -14.11
C SER A 75 -4.45 -21.40 -15.35
N MET A 76 -3.37 -20.59 -15.50
CA MET A 76 -3.16 -19.70 -16.66
C MET A 76 -2.22 -20.32 -17.69
N VAL A 77 -2.68 -21.39 -18.36
CA VAL A 77 -1.88 -22.15 -19.34
C VAL A 77 -1.35 -21.24 -20.46
N GLY A 78 -0.05 -21.35 -20.73
CA GLY A 78 0.63 -20.61 -21.81
C GLY A 78 0.98 -19.16 -21.48
N VAL A 79 0.78 -18.72 -20.23
CA VAL A 79 1.26 -17.41 -19.74
C VAL A 79 2.60 -17.60 -19.03
N ILE A 80 3.57 -16.75 -19.35
CA ILE A 80 4.94 -16.84 -18.84
C ILE A 80 5.05 -16.03 -17.55
N ARG A 81 5.37 -16.71 -16.45
CA ARG A 81 5.57 -16.12 -15.11
C ARG A 81 4.52 -15.06 -14.75
N PRO A 82 3.21 -15.37 -14.83
CA PRO A 82 2.18 -14.42 -14.43
C PRO A 82 2.27 -14.06 -12.94
N GLY A 83 2.86 -14.94 -12.12
CA GLY A 83 2.71 -14.97 -10.68
C GLY A 83 1.52 -15.84 -10.25
N ALA A 84 1.58 -16.38 -9.03
CA ALA A 84 0.55 -17.26 -8.48
C ALA A 84 0.32 -17.01 -6.98
N LEU A 85 -0.89 -17.35 -6.51
CA LEU A 85 -1.25 -17.36 -5.09
C LEU A 85 -1.36 -18.81 -4.63
N HIS A 86 -0.82 -19.10 -3.45
CA HIS A 86 -0.88 -20.40 -2.82
C HIS A 86 -1.62 -20.33 -1.49
N LYS A 87 -2.40 -21.37 -1.19
CA LYS A 87 -2.95 -21.62 0.13
C LYS A 87 -2.11 -22.69 0.81
N CYS A 88 -1.60 -22.37 1.99
CA CYS A 88 -0.71 -23.22 2.75
C CYS A 88 -1.36 -23.58 4.09
N VAL A 89 -1.28 -24.87 4.44
CA VAL A 89 -1.92 -25.44 5.64
C VAL A 89 -0.87 -25.54 6.75
N PRO A 90 -0.97 -24.74 7.83
CA PRO A 90 0.07 -24.68 8.88
C PRO A 90 0.43 -26.02 9.53
N ASN A 91 -0.54 -26.91 9.70
CA ASN A 91 -0.33 -28.19 10.39
C ASN A 91 0.38 -29.24 9.53
N THR A 92 0.39 -29.08 8.20
CA THR A 92 0.97 -30.08 7.29
C THR A 92 2.17 -29.56 6.51
N GLY A 93 2.39 -28.24 6.49
CA GLY A 93 3.42 -27.62 5.65
C GLY A 93 3.08 -27.64 4.15
N LEU A 94 1.92 -28.17 3.75
CA LEU A 94 1.55 -28.31 2.35
C LEU A 94 0.94 -27.03 1.78
N CYS A 95 1.37 -26.66 0.57
CA CYS A 95 0.88 -25.53 -0.18
C CYS A 95 0.27 -25.98 -1.51
N TYR A 96 -0.83 -25.34 -1.90
CA TYR A 96 -1.54 -25.60 -3.15
C TYR A 96 -1.84 -24.29 -3.86
N GLU A 97 -1.69 -24.25 -5.18
CA GLU A 97 -2.08 -23.08 -5.98
C GLU A 97 -3.59 -22.81 -5.84
N VAL A 98 -3.94 -21.53 -5.76
CA VAL A 98 -5.30 -21.02 -5.86
C VAL A 98 -5.52 -20.54 -7.29
N GLY A 99 -6.42 -21.21 -8.03
CA GLY A 99 -6.77 -20.84 -9.39
C GLY A 99 -7.55 -19.53 -9.45
N ILE A 100 -6.85 -18.41 -9.65
CA ILE A 100 -7.43 -17.06 -9.66
C ILE A 100 -8.05 -16.69 -11.02
N ASP A 101 -7.45 -17.16 -12.11
CA ASP A 101 -7.94 -16.94 -13.48
C ASP A 101 -7.54 -18.14 -14.36
N THR A 102 -8.33 -18.41 -15.38
CA THR A 102 -8.10 -19.45 -16.39
C THR A 102 -7.78 -18.87 -17.77
N LYS A 103 -7.95 -17.56 -17.97
CA LYS A 103 -7.70 -16.88 -19.24
C LYS A 103 -6.22 -16.60 -19.42
N GLY A 104 -5.66 -17.02 -20.56
CA GLY A 104 -4.29 -16.69 -20.96
C GLY A 104 -4.15 -15.31 -21.61
N ASN A 105 -3.03 -15.11 -22.31
CA ASN A 105 -2.81 -13.95 -23.17
C ASN A 105 -3.76 -13.92 -24.37
N GLY A 106 -3.98 -12.74 -24.96
CA GLY A 106 -4.70 -12.63 -26.23
C GLY A 106 -6.21 -12.46 -26.09
N PHE A 107 -6.76 -12.59 -24.88
CA PHE A 107 -8.17 -12.34 -24.62
C PHE A 107 -8.50 -10.87 -24.91
N ARG A 108 -9.59 -10.62 -25.64
CA ARG A 108 -10.06 -9.26 -25.92
C ARG A 108 -11.02 -8.82 -24.83
N GLY A 109 -10.64 -7.77 -24.12
CA GLY A 109 -11.45 -7.16 -23.06
C GLY A 109 -11.84 -5.72 -23.40
N GLY A 110 -12.62 -5.13 -22.48
CA GLY A 110 -12.95 -3.72 -22.49
C GLY A 110 -14.44 -3.42 -22.67
N SER A 111 -14.73 -2.18 -23.06
CA SER A 111 -16.07 -1.64 -23.28
C SER A 111 -16.16 -0.99 -24.66
N SER A 112 -17.34 -0.44 -24.99
CA SER A 112 -17.52 0.40 -26.18
C SER A 112 -16.55 1.59 -26.23
N GLN A 113 -16.01 2.03 -25.09
CA GLN A 113 -15.11 3.18 -24.98
C GLN A 113 -13.62 2.82 -25.10
N LYS A 114 -13.21 1.60 -24.72
CA LYS A 114 -11.83 1.10 -24.87
C LYS A 114 -11.87 -0.40 -25.08
N THR A 115 -11.26 -0.88 -26.15
CA THR A 115 -10.97 -2.31 -26.34
C THR A 115 -9.48 -2.55 -26.16
N TYR A 116 -9.12 -3.73 -25.67
CA TYR A 116 -7.72 -4.11 -25.50
C TYR A 116 -7.54 -5.61 -25.58
N VAL A 117 -6.29 -6.04 -25.73
CA VAL A 117 -5.85 -7.42 -25.59
C VAL A 117 -5.14 -7.57 -24.24
N ASP A 118 -5.55 -8.56 -23.43
CA ASP A 118 -4.92 -8.92 -22.16
C ASP A 118 -3.52 -9.47 -22.42
N LEU A 119 -2.52 -8.89 -21.76
CA LEU A 119 -1.15 -9.39 -21.67
C LEU A 119 -0.79 -9.61 -20.19
N LYS A 120 -0.64 -10.88 -19.83
CA LYS A 120 -0.44 -11.38 -18.47
C LYS A 120 0.96 -11.90 -18.20
N ASP A 121 1.82 -11.97 -19.22
CA ASP A 121 3.23 -12.33 -19.02
C ASP A 121 3.92 -11.31 -18.10
N ASP A 122 4.63 -11.82 -17.09
CA ASP A 122 5.39 -11.02 -16.10
C ASP A 122 4.56 -9.90 -15.44
N MET A 123 3.25 -10.14 -15.22
CA MET A 123 2.34 -9.16 -14.62
C MET A 123 2.53 -8.99 -13.10
N ASP A 124 3.38 -9.83 -12.49
CA ASP A 124 3.69 -9.87 -11.06
C ASP A 124 2.43 -10.03 -10.19
N LEU A 125 1.57 -11.00 -10.53
CA LEU A 125 0.39 -11.35 -9.73
C LEU A 125 0.81 -11.81 -8.33
N GLY A 126 0.27 -11.14 -7.32
CA GLY A 126 0.65 -11.37 -5.93
C GLY A 126 1.59 -10.31 -5.37
N MET A 127 1.99 -9.30 -6.16
CA MET A 127 2.87 -8.24 -5.67
C MET A 127 2.26 -7.49 -4.48
N SER A 128 0.93 -7.40 -4.43
CA SER A 128 0.20 -6.95 -3.25
C SER A 128 -0.97 -7.89 -2.95
N LEU A 129 -1.21 -8.15 -1.67
CA LEU A 129 -2.20 -9.09 -1.16
C LEU A 129 -2.80 -8.54 0.14
N LYS A 130 -4.12 -8.53 0.25
CA LYS A 130 -4.83 -8.22 1.50
C LYS A 130 -6.05 -9.11 1.72
N VAL A 131 -6.26 -9.45 2.99
CA VAL A 131 -7.40 -10.20 3.48
C VAL A 131 -8.19 -9.28 4.39
N GLN A 132 -9.45 -9.06 4.06
CA GLN A 132 -10.40 -8.34 4.91
C GLN A 132 -10.86 -9.28 6.04
N GLY A 133 -10.98 -8.75 7.26
CA GLY A 133 -11.54 -9.50 8.37
C GLY A 133 -13.04 -9.77 8.22
N GLY A 134 -13.56 -10.68 9.04
CA GLY A 134 -14.98 -11.03 9.08
C GLY A 134 -15.37 -12.20 8.17
N ASP A 135 -16.54 -12.80 8.45
CA ASP A 135 -17.02 -14.01 7.77
C ASP A 135 -17.27 -13.81 6.27
N ASP A 136 -17.70 -12.61 5.88
CA ASP A 136 -17.95 -12.21 4.48
C ASP A 136 -16.80 -11.41 3.86
N GLY A 137 -15.64 -11.40 4.54
CA GLY A 137 -14.43 -10.71 4.10
C GLY A 137 -14.01 -11.09 2.69
N LYS A 138 -13.37 -10.13 2.01
CA LYS A 138 -12.78 -10.31 0.68
C LYS A 138 -11.27 -10.43 0.75
N ILE A 139 -10.73 -11.14 -0.23
CA ILE A 139 -9.29 -11.26 -0.45
C ILE A 139 -8.99 -10.53 -1.75
N VAL A 140 -8.02 -9.62 -1.73
CA VAL A 140 -7.59 -8.87 -2.92
C VAL A 140 -6.15 -9.20 -3.20
N VAL A 141 -5.87 -9.62 -4.43
CA VAL A 141 -4.53 -9.93 -4.94
C VAL A 141 -4.29 -9.20 -6.25
N CYS A 142 -3.19 -8.47 -6.35
CA CYS A 142 -2.94 -7.57 -7.47
C CYS A 142 -1.73 -7.96 -8.32
N ALA A 143 -1.80 -7.57 -9.58
CA ALA A 143 -0.81 -7.70 -10.64
C ALA A 143 -0.59 -6.31 -11.28
N PRO A 144 0.18 -5.42 -10.64
CA PRO A 144 0.30 -4.02 -11.07
C PRO A 144 0.98 -3.88 -12.42
N LYS A 145 1.78 -4.87 -12.84
CA LYS A 145 2.45 -4.91 -14.14
C LYS A 145 1.64 -5.57 -15.24
N TRP A 146 0.38 -5.90 -14.99
CA TRP A 146 -0.54 -6.32 -16.03
C TRP A 146 -0.62 -5.25 -17.13
N ARG A 147 -0.58 -5.71 -18.38
CA ARG A 147 -0.60 -4.84 -19.55
C ARG A 147 -1.87 -5.03 -20.36
N ASN A 148 -2.46 -3.93 -20.79
CA ASN A 148 -3.46 -3.92 -21.86
C ASN A 148 -2.83 -3.40 -23.13
N GLN A 149 -3.00 -4.15 -24.21
CA GLN A 149 -2.53 -3.77 -25.52
C GLN A 149 -3.69 -3.19 -26.34
N GLU A 150 -3.61 -1.90 -26.70
CA GLU A 150 -4.59 -1.26 -27.59
C GLU A 150 -4.21 -1.46 -29.06
N SER A 151 -2.90 -1.49 -29.37
CA SER A 151 -2.38 -1.72 -30.72
C SER A 151 -1.03 -2.45 -30.66
N ARG A 152 -0.43 -2.76 -31.82
CA ARG A 152 0.88 -3.44 -31.86
C ARG A 152 2.00 -2.69 -31.13
N VAL A 153 1.88 -1.37 -30.94
CA VAL A 153 2.93 -0.51 -30.35
C VAL A 153 2.48 0.22 -29.08
N ILE A 154 1.20 0.16 -28.72
CA ILE A 154 0.64 0.87 -27.56
C ILE A 154 0.22 -0.13 -26.51
N PHE A 155 0.93 -0.07 -25.37
CA PHE A 155 0.70 -0.90 -24.20
C PHE A 155 0.50 0.01 -22.99
N GLY A 156 -0.54 -0.22 -22.21
CA GLY A 156 -0.74 0.43 -20.92
C GLY A 156 -0.46 -0.54 -19.78
N THR A 157 0.40 -0.14 -18.84
CA THR A 157 0.63 -0.85 -17.57
C THR A 157 -0.33 -0.28 -16.52
N ASN A 158 -1.63 -0.45 -16.74
CA ASN A 158 -2.67 0.15 -15.90
C ASN A 158 -2.82 -0.57 -14.53
N GLY A 159 -2.38 -1.83 -14.42
CA GLY A 159 -2.59 -2.67 -13.25
C GLY A 159 -3.95 -3.39 -13.24
N LEU A 160 -3.99 -4.50 -12.52
CA LEU A 160 -5.15 -5.40 -12.38
C LEU A 160 -5.16 -5.98 -10.96
N CYS A 161 -6.33 -6.06 -10.33
CA CYS A 161 -6.52 -6.84 -9.11
C CYS A 161 -7.65 -7.85 -9.27
N TYR A 162 -7.57 -8.94 -8.52
CA TYR A 162 -8.60 -9.96 -8.42
C TYR A 162 -9.18 -9.93 -7.00
N VAL A 163 -10.52 -9.99 -6.91
CA VAL A 163 -11.26 -10.11 -5.66
C VAL A 163 -11.72 -11.55 -5.53
N LEU A 164 -11.40 -12.18 -4.41
CA LEU A 164 -11.83 -13.53 -4.04
C LEU A 164 -12.71 -13.45 -2.78
N ASN A 165 -13.58 -14.44 -2.62
CA ASN A 165 -14.25 -14.69 -1.34
C ASN A 165 -13.31 -15.39 -0.34
N ASN A 166 -13.74 -15.49 0.91
CA ASN A 166 -13.07 -16.24 1.97
C ASN A 166 -12.90 -17.75 1.66
N ASP A 167 -13.70 -18.32 0.75
CA ASP A 167 -13.53 -19.70 0.25
C ASP A 167 -12.52 -19.81 -0.92
N LEU A 168 -11.85 -18.70 -1.25
CA LEU A 168 -10.90 -18.53 -2.35
C LEU A 168 -11.53 -18.60 -3.76
N SER A 169 -12.86 -18.54 -3.87
CA SER A 169 -13.53 -18.45 -5.17
C SER A 169 -13.36 -17.06 -5.81
N PRO A 170 -12.93 -16.96 -7.09
CA PRO A 170 -12.85 -15.69 -7.80
C PRO A 170 -14.21 -15.03 -7.99
N GLN A 171 -14.30 -13.73 -7.73
CA GLN A 171 -15.54 -12.94 -7.84
C GLN A 171 -15.47 -11.89 -8.93
N GLU A 172 -14.46 -11.02 -8.88
CA GLU A 172 -14.38 -9.84 -9.74
C GLU A 172 -12.93 -9.50 -10.13
N GLN A 173 -12.76 -8.88 -11.29
CA GLN A 173 -11.49 -8.32 -11.76
C GLN A 173 -11.57 -6.80 -11.78
N LEU A 174 -10.70 -6.14 -11.02
CA LEU A 174 -10.65 -4.69 -10.87
C LEU A 174 -9.60 -4.09 -11.80
N ARG A 175 -10.04 -3.22 -12.72
CA ARG A 175 -9.17 -2.51 -13.69
C ARG A 175 -9.56 -1.03 -13.77
N PRO A 176 -9.20 -0.21 -12.76
CA PRO A 176 -9.78 1.13 -12.61
C PRO A 176 -9.32 2.13 -13.68
N LEU A 177 -8.17 1.88 -14.30
CA LEU A 177 -7.47 2.87 -15.12
C LEU A 177 -7.63 2.64 -16.63
N LEU A 178 -8.76 2.05 -17.05
CA LEU A 178 -9.03 1.72 -18.47
C LEU A 178 -9.78 2.80 -19.27
N GLN A 179 -10.11 3.96 -18.71
CA GLN A 179 -10.81 4.99 -19.47
C GLN A 179 -9.93 5.55 -20.60
N LYS A 180 -10.38 5.44 -21.86
CA LYS A 180 -9.55 5.79 -23.04
C LYS A 180 -9.13 7.26 -23.06
N ASN A 181 -10.04 8.16 -22.74
CA ASN A 181 -9.79 9.61 -22.69
C ASN A 181 -8.91 10.05 -21.51
N GLN A 182 -8.66 9.18 -20.53
CA GLN A 182 -7.80 9.44 -19.37
C GLN A 182 -6.41 8.79 -19.49
N GLN A 183 -6.08 8.12 -20.60
CA GLN A 183 -4.76 7.48 -20.73
C GLN A 183 -3.62 8.52 -20.76
N THR A 184 -3.86 9.65 -21.41
CA THR A 184 -2.92 10.77 -21.54
C THR A 184 -3.61 12.09 -21.23
N LYS A 185 -2.88 13.04 -20.65
CA LYS A 185 -3.38 14.39 -20.39
C LYS A 185 -2.58 15.41 -21.18
N LYS A 186 -3.27 16.30 -21.89
CA LYS A 186 -2.68 17.43 -22.62
C LYS A 186 -2.76 18.68 -21.77
N THR A 187 -1.63 19.34 -21.57
CA THR A 187 -1.53 20.60 -20.83
C THR A 187 -0.99 21.68 -21.75
N ILE A 188 -1.65 22.84 -21.76
CA ILE A 188 -1.25 23.98 -22.59
C ILE A 188 -0.58 24.99 -21.68
N ASN A 189 0.65 25.38 -22.02
CA ASN A 189 1.32 26.49 -21.34
C ASN A 189 0.61 27.80 -21.72
N PRO A 190 0.07 28.57 -20.76
CA PRO A 190 -0.72 29.76 -21.06
C PRO A 190 0.11 30.92 -21.63
N ILE A 191 1.43 30.90 -21.48
CA ILE A 191 2.35 31.95 -21.94
C ILE A 191 2.95 31.59 -23.30
N THR A 192 3.50 30.38 -23.42
CA THR A 192 4.20 29.94 -24.65
C THR A 192 3.27 29.26 -25.65
N HIS A 193 2.02 28.98 -25.28
CA HIS A 193 1.05 28.19 -26.05
C HIS A 193 1.55 26.79 -26.46
N THR A 194 2.60 26.29 -25.80
CA THR A 194 3.14 24.95 -26.08
C THR A 194 2.25 23.88 -25.44
N VAL A 195 2.04 22.79 -26.17
CA VAL A 195 1.25 21.65 -25.69
C VAL A 195 2.19 20.55 -25.20
N ALA A 196 2.10 20.22 -23.92
CA ALA A 196 2.75 19.05 -23.34
C ALA A 196 1.75 17.90 -23.24
N THR A 197 2.16 16.68 -23.59
CA THR A 197 1.36 15.46 -23.38
C THR A 197 2.05 14.62 -22.31
N THR A 198 1.30 14.24 -21.29
CA THR A 198 1.77 13.52 -20.11
C THR A 198 1.01 12.22 -19.98
N ASN A 199 1.64 11.17 -19.43
CA ASN A 199 0.91 9.96 -19.10
C ASN A 199 0.02 10.25 -17.91
N HIS A 200 -1.27 9.92 -18.05
CA HIS A 200 -2.21 10.08 -16.95
C HIS A 200 -2.52 8.72 -16.35
N TYR A 201 -3.32 7.89 -17.02
CA TYR A 201 -3.60 6.53 -16.56
C TYR A 201 -2.67 5.48 -17.14
N ALA A 202 -2.08 5.73 -18.32
CA ALA A 202 -1.44 4.72 -19.18
C ALA A 202 -0.47 3.77 -18.46
N VAL A 203 0.28 4.26 -17.48
CA VAL A 203 1.27 3.49 -16.71
C VAL A 203 0.98 3.49 -15.21
N GLY A 204 -0.30 3.59 -14.83
CA GLY A 204 -0.70 3.84 -13.44
C GLY A 204 -0.31 2.79 -12.41
N GLU A 205 -0.11 1.53 -12.82
CA GLU A 205 0.27 0.41 -11.93
C GLU A 205 -0.66 0.28 -10.70
N ALA A 206 -1.97 0.41 -10.91
CA ALA A 206 -2.94 0.30 -9.82
C ALA A 206 -2.89 -1.09 -9.17
N GLY A 207 -2.88 -1.10 -7.83
CA GLY A 207 -2.68 -2.32 -7.06
C GLY A 207 -1.22 -2.57 -6.69
N PHE A 208 -0.35 -1.57 -6.89
CA PHE A 208 1.03 -1.61 -6.38
C PHE A 208 1.06 -1.86 -4.86
N SER A 209 0.14 -1.21 -4.15
CA SER A 209 -0.15 -1.45 -2.74
C SER A 209 -1.67 -1.49 -2.51
N VAL A 210 -2.10 -2.14 -1.43
CA VAL A 210 -3.52 -2.37 -1.13
C VAL A 210 -3.82 -2.30 0.37
N ALA A 211 -4.95 -1.68 0.72
CA ALA A 211 -5.49 -1.65 2.08
C ALA A 211 -7.03 -1.66 2.07
N PHE A 212 -7.63 -2.18 3.14
CA PHE A 212 -9.05 -1.97 3.44
C PHE A 212 -9.18 -0.86 4.49
N THR A 213 -10.22 -0.04 4.41
CA THR A 213 -10.62 0.88 5.49
C THR A 213 -11.51 0.15 6.50
N ALA A 214 -11.75 0.77 7.66
CA ALA A 214 -12.71 0.24 8.64
C ALA A 214 -14.17 0.32 8.16
N ASP A 215 -14.44 1.08 7.09
CA ASP A 215 -15.75 1.19 6.44
C ASP A 215 -15.86 0.22 5.23
N ASP A 216 -15.04 -0.83 5.21
CA ASP A 216 -14.99 -1.86 4.15
C ASP A 216 -14.70 -1.33 2.74
N GLU A 217 -14.09 -0.13 2.64
CA GLU A 217 -13.64 0.42 1.37
C GLU A 217 -12.27 -0.14 1.00
N LEU A 218 -12.07 -0.48 -0.27
CA LEU A 218 -10.81 -0.98 -0.78
C LEU A 218 -9.99 0.16 -1.39
N ILE A 219 -8.76 0.35 -0.93
CA ILE A 219 -7.83 1.37 -1.42
C ILE A 219 -6.68 0.71 -2.15
N LEU A 220 -6.43 1.14 -3.39
CA LEU A 220 -5.29 0.76 -4.19
C LEU A 220 -4.33 1.93 -4.36
N GLY A 221 -3.04 1.69 -4.14
CA GLY A 221 -1.98 2.59 -4.55
C GLY A 221 -1.65 2.44 -6.04
N ALA A 222 -1.41 3.55 -6.71
CA ALA A 222 -1.13 3.62 -8.14
C ALA A 222 0.00 4.65 -8.41
N PRO A 223 1.26 4.30 -8.12
CA PRO A 223 2.39 5.23 -8.15
C PRO A 223 2.72 5.77 -9.54
N GLY A 224 2.33 5.07 -10.61
CA GLY A 224 2.59 5.49 -11.98
C GLY A 224 1.58 6.48 -12.57
N LEU A 225 0.53 6.84 -11.81
CA LEU A 225 -0.43 7.86 -12.24
C LEU A 225 0.24 9.22 -12.40
N LEU A 226 -0.27 10.04 -13.35
CA LEU A 226 0.11 11.45 -13.50
C LEU A 226 1.63 11.64 -13.66
N ASP A 227 2.23 11.01 -14.68
CA ASP A 227 3.68 10.94 -14.91
C ASP A 227 4.46 10.63 -13.63
N TRP A 228 4.03 9.55 -12.98
CA TRP A 228 4.64 9.03 -11.76
C TRP A 228 4.55 9.94 -10.53
N THR A 229 3.72 11.00 -10.56
CA THR A 229 3.30 11.68 -9.33
C THR A 229 2.69 10.66 -8.37
N GLY A 230 1.88 9.76 -8.89
CA GLY A 230 1.13 8.76 -8.14
C GLY A 230 -0.20 9.29 -7.61
N ASN A 231 -1.14 8.38 -7.35
CA ASN A 231 -2.41 8.67 -6.71
C ASN A 231 -3.01 7.38 -6.12
N LEU A 232 -4.21 7.49 -5.56
CA LEU A 232 -4.97 6.38 -5.02
C LEU A 232 -6.22 6.10 -5.87
N VAL A 233 -6.69 4.86 -5.79
CA VAL A 233 -8.00 4.45 -6.28
C VAL A 233 -8.78 3.84 -5.13
N LYS A 234 -10.02 4.29 -4.94
CA LYS A 234 -10.95 3.70 -3.97
C LYS A 234 -12.01 2.86 -4.68
N TYR A 235 -12.32 1.72 -4.12
CA TYR A 235 -13.46 0.89 -4.49
C TYR A 235 -14.45 0.82 -3.33
N ILE A 236 -15.71 1.08 -3.64
CA ILE A 236 -16.85 0.94 -2.73
C ILE A 236 -17.72 -0.20 -3.27
N LYS A 237 -18.24 -1.05 -2.40
CA LYS A 237 -19.23 -2.06 -2.78
C LYS A 237 -20.57 -1.40 -3.10
N ASP A 238 -21.11 -1.64 -4.29
CA ASP A 238 -22.47 -1.24 -4.63
C ASP A 238 -23.46 -2.18 -3.92
N GLU A 239 -24.32 -1.64 -3.06
CA GLU A 239 -25.26 -2.45 -2.28
C GLU A 239 -26.33 -3.14 -3.14
N LYS A 240 -26.66 -2.60 -4.32
CA LYS A 240 -27.71 -3.14 -5.19
C LYS A 240 -27.18 -4.28 -6.05
N THR A 241 -25.98 -4.12 -6.60
CA THR A 241 -25.38 -5.10 -7.52
C THR A 241 -24.39 -6.04 -6.84
N GLY A 242 -23.88 -5.67 -5.66
CA GLY A 242 -22.81 -6.37 -4.95
C GLY A 242 -21.42 -6.21 -5.57
N THR A 243 -21.29 -5.47 -6.68
CA THR A 243 -20.03 -5.28 -7.42
C THR A 243 -19.21 -4.11 -6.87
N MET A 244 -17.90 -4.11 -7.07
CA MET A 244 -17.03 -3.03 -6.63
C MET A 244 -17.00 -1.88 -7.64
N ARG A 245 -17.32 -0.66 -7.21
CA ARG A 245 -17.24 0.55 -8.03
C ARG A 245 -15.99 1.37 -7.70
N GLY A 246 -15.12 1.55 -8.70
CA GLY A 246 -13.85 2.26 -8.56
C GLY A 246 -13.93 3.77 -8.82
N PHE A 247 -13.20 4.53 -8.02
CA PHE A 247 -13.06 5.99 -8.10
C PHE A 247 -11.58 6.34 -7.99
N VAL A 248 -11.06 7.07 -8.99
CA VAL A 248 -9.68 7.55 -8.98
C VAL A 248 -9.62 8.87 -8.22
N GLY A 249 -8.61 9.03 -7.36
CA GLY A 249 -8.40 10.27 -6.62
C GLY A 249 -8.24 11.48 -7.55
N GLN A 250 -8.63 12.65 -7.07
CA GLN A 250 -8.54 13.88 -7.86
C GLN A 250 -7.09 14.22 -8.23
N ASP A 251 -6.92 14.82 -9.41
CA ASP A 251 -5.66 15.43 -9.80
C ASP A 251 -5.32 16.59 -8.86
N GLY A 252 -4.03 16.80 -8.60
CA GLY A 252 -3.57 17.89 -7.73
C GLY A 252 -3.75 17.64 -6.24
N LEU A 253 -3.92 16.38 -5.82
CA LEU A 253 -3.91 15.97 -4.40
C LEU A 253 -2.73 16.60 -3.63
N VAL A 254 -1.57 16.63 -4.26
CA VAL A 254 -0.39 17.37 -3.84
C VAL A 254 0.09 18.26 -4.98
N ARG A 255 1.01 19.19 -4.68
CA ARG A 255 1.75 19.90 -5.72
C ARG A 255 2.49 18.87 -6.57
N GLN A 256 2.04 18.69 -7.81
CA GLN A 256 2.58 17.71 -8.74
C GLN A 256 4.07 17.98 -8.99
N ARG A 257 4.88 16.96 -8.72
CA ARG A 257 6.26 16.83 -9.17
C ARG A 257 6.39 15.49 -9.87
N ILE A 258 7.22 15.43 -10.90
CA ILE A 258 7.44 14.19 -11.64
C ILE A 258 8.07 13.16 -10.69
N SER A 259 7.57 11.92 -10.70
CA SER A 259 8.15 10.78 -9.97
C SER A 259 8.12 10.86 -8.43
N GLN A 260 7.03 11.34 -7.81
CA GLN A 260 6.83 11.30 -6.35
C GLN A 260 6.45 9.90 -5.83
N TYR A 261 5.81 9.07 -6.66
CA TYR A 261 5.33 7.72 -6.36
C TYR A 261 4.33 7.65 -5.19
N ILE A 262 3.37 8.58 -5.12
CA ILE A 262 2.29 8.51 -4.13
C ILE A 262 1.48 7.22 -4.33
N GLY A 263 1.24 6.49 -3.25
CA GLY A 263 0.59 5.18 -3.30
C GLY A 263 1.57 4.03 -3.51
N TYR A 264 2.88 4.27 -3.39
CA TYR A 264 3.86 3.20 -3.29
C TYR A 264 3.55 2.26 -2.10
N SER A 265 3.09 2.84 -0.98
CA SER A 265 2.54 2.10 0.15
C SER A 265 1.27 2.77 0.65
N VAL A 266 0.32 1.98 1.16
CA VAL A 266 -0.96 2.48 1.68
C VAL A 266 -1.36 1.71 2.94
N THR A 267 -1.99 2.43 3.88
CA THR A 267 -2.68 1.86 5.04
C THR A 267 -3.88 2.75 5.37
N SER A 268 -4.80 2.26 6.19
CA SER A 268 -5.93 3.03 6.71
C SER A 268 -5.90 3.01 8.24
N GLY A 269 -6.51 4.00 8.87
CA GLY A 269 -6.62 4.07 10.33
C GLY A 269 -7.42 5.28 10.77
N ARG A 270 -7.65 5.38 12.08
CA ARG A 270 -8.31 6.54 12.70
C ARG A 270 -7.25 7.41 13.37
N PHE A 271 -6.59 8.29 12.62
CA PHE A 271 -5.45 9.06 13.14
C PHE A 271 -5.86 10.21 14.08
N THR A 272 -7.04 10.80 13.87
CA THR A 272 -7.60 11.84 14.74
C THR A 272 -9.12 11.74 14.79
N GLU A 273 -9.73 12.39 15.77
CA GLU A 273 -11.20 12.44 15.87
C GLU A 273 -11.81 13.19 14.68
N ALA A 274 -11.24 14.34 14.31
CA ALA A 274 -11.75 15.20 13.24
C ALA A 274 -11.68 14.54 11.85
N LEU A 275 -10.70 13.66 11.63
CA LEU A 275 -10.54 12.96 10.36
C LEU A 275 -11.36 11.67 10.26
N GLY A 276 -11.76 11.09 11.39
CA GLY A 276 -12.34 9.76 11.43
C GLY A 276 -11.44 8.74 10.74
N ASN A 277 -12.05 7.80 10.00
CA ASN A 277 -11.33 6.84 9.19
C ASN A 277 -10.65 7.57 8.01
N SER A 278 -9.33 7.44 7.95
CA SER A 278 -8.48 8.14 7.01
C SER A 278 -7.40 7.22 6.44
N ILE A 279 -6.74 7.67 5.39
CA ILE A 279 -5.78 6.88 4.62
C ILE A 279 -4.40 7.50 4.80
N ALA A 280 -3.38 6.68 5.04
CA ALA A 280 -1.99 7.10 4.93
C ALA A 280 -1.37 6.53 3.65
N ALA A 281 -0.71 7.38 2.87
CA ALA A 281 -0.06 7.00 1.62
C ALA A 281 1.40 7.46 1.60
N GLY A 282 2.31 6.52 1.32
CA GLY A 282 3.72 6.80 1.15
C GLY A 282 4.06 7.32 -0.25
N ALA A 283 5.03 8.23 -0.31
CA ALA A 283 5.59 8.81 -1.52
C ALA A 283 7.13 8.85 -1.39
N PRO A 284 7.81 7.71 -1.59
CA PRO A 284 9.22 7.54 -1.22
C PRO A 284 10.21 8.46 -1.95
N ARG A 285 9.79 9.05 -3.07
CA ARG A 285 10.59 9.93 -3.92
C ARG A 285 10.16 11.39 -3.85
N ASP A 286 9.20 11.71 -2.99
CA ASP A 286 8.76 13.09 -2.81
C ASP A 286 9.85 13.99 -2.20
N THR A 287 9.55 15.29 -2.13
CA THR A 287 10.41 16.44 -1.83
C THR A 287 11.36 16.78 -2.99
N ALA A 288 11.89 18.01 -3.00
CA ALA A 288 12.79 18.45 -4.06
C ALA A 288 14.10 17.66 -4.09
N ASP A 289 14.53 17.18 -2.93
CA ASP A 289 15.76 16.44 -2.67
C ASP A 289 15.51 14.95 -2.41
N CYS A 290 14.35 14.41 -2.82
CA CYS A 290 14.04 12.97 -2.75
C CYS A 290 14.21 12.35 -1.34
N ARG A 291 13.89 13.10 -0.28
CA ARG A 291 13.83 12.58 1.10
C ARG A 291 12.67 11.62 1.34
N GLY A 292 11.63 11.68 0.49
CA GLY A 292 10.39 10.93 0.65
C GLY A 292 9.40 11.62 1.59
N ALA A 293 8.15 11.19 1.56
CA ALA A 293 7.08 11.71 2.41
C ALA A 293 6.01 10.65 2.70
N VAL A 294 5.21 10.92 3.73
CA VAL A 294 3.92 10.27 3.96
C VAL A 294 2.82 11.32 4.07
N TYR A 295 1.67 11.02 3.49
CA TYR A 295 0.48 11.85 3.49
C TYR A 295 -0.63 11.18 4.28
N ILE A 296 -1.30 11.93 5.16
CA ILE A 296 -2.59 11.51 5.74
C ILE A 296 -3.69 12.23 4.96
N LEU A 297 -4.60 11.43 4.42
CA LEU A 297 -5.64 11.83 3.49
C LEU A 297 -7.00 11.58 4.15
N GLY A 298 -7.81 12.63 4.21
CA GLY A 298 -9.20 12.58 4.67
C GLY A 298 -10.16 12.77 3.52
N GLN A 299 -11.35 12.18 3.61
CA GLN A 299 -12.43 12.47 2.68
C GLN A 299 -12.99 13.86 2.95
N GLN A 300 -13.18 14.66 1.89
CA GLN A 300 -13.81 15.96 2.03
C GLN A 300 -15.29 15.81 2.43
N THR A 301 -15.68 16.39 3.56
CA THR A 301 -17.07 16.42 4.05
C THR A 301 -17.97 17.21 3.09
N GLY A 302 -19.21 16.74 2.88
CA GLY A 302 -20.25 17.44 2.11
C GLY A 302 -20.35 17.10 0.61
N ARG A 303 -19.54 16.18 0.08
CA ARG A 303 -19.69 15.62 -1.27
C ARG A 303 -19.73 14.10 -1.23
N ALA A 304 -20.92 13.53 -1.14
CA ALA A 304 -21.14 12.10 -0.95
C ALA A 304 -20.66 11.21 -2.11
N GLU A 305 -20.52 11.75 -3.33
CA GLU A 305 -20.33 10.91 -4.53
C GLU A 305 -18.93 10.97 -5.16
N ALA A 306 -18.06 11.87 -4.74
CA ALA A 306 -16.73 12.01 -5.33
C ALA A 306 -15.68 11.58 -4.31
N PHE A 307 -14.82 10.62 -4.70
CA PHE A 307 -13.61 10.27 -3.96
C PHE A 307 -12.61 11.43 -4.01
N ILE A 308 -12.96 12.52 -3.33
CA ILE A 308 -12.19 13.72 -3.20
C ILE A 308 -11.42 13.58 -1.90
N LEU A 309 -10.18 13.12 -2.05
CA LEU A 309 -9.22 13.12 -0.97
C LEU A 309 -8.56 14.49 -0.86
N GLN A 310 -8.36 14.93 0.38
CA GLN A 310 -7.55 16.10 0.69
C GLN A 310 -6.41 15.68 1.60
N VAL A 311 -5.23 16.23 1.33
CA VAL A 311 -4.10 16.11 2.24
C VAL A 311 -4.40 16.90 3.51
N GLN A 312 -4.44 16.19 4.62
CA GLN A 312 -4.71 16.75 5.94
C GLN A 312 -3.40 16.98 6.68
N MET A 313 -2.48 16.03 6.55
CA MET A 313 -1.14 16.12 7.14
C MET A 313 -0.11 15.55 6.16
N MET A 314 1.11 16.08 6.26
CA MET A 314 2.27 15.61 5.52
C MET A 314 3.46 15.55 6.48
N LYS A 315 4.23 14.46 6.40
CA LYS A 315 5.52 14.35 7.08
C LYS A 315 6.58 13.98 6.06
N GLU A 316 7.61 14.80 5.98
CA GLU A 316 8.80 14.55 5.15
C GLU A 316 9.81 13.66 5.86
N GLY A 317 10.55 12.88 5.07
CA GLY A 317 11.73 12.16 5.53
C GLY A 317 12.90 13.09 5.84
N GLU A 318 13.91 12.54 6.51
CA GLU A 318 15.04 13.32 7.02
C GLU A 318 16.26 13.30 6.09
N GLN A 319 16.51 12.17 5.42
CA GLN A 319 17.71 11.97 4.60
C GLN A 319 17.36 11.73 3.13
N MET A 320 18.08 12.41 2.23
CA MET A 320 17.95 12.25 0.78
C MET A 320 18.15 10.79 0.40
N GLY A 321 17.27 10.25 -0.42
CA GLY A 321 17.37 8.87 -0.91
C GLY A 321 17.06 7.81 0.15
N SER A 322 16.64 8.17 1.35
CA SER A 322 16.27 7.22 2.41
C SER A 322 15.02 6.39 2.09
N TYR A 323 14.26 6.81 1.07
CA TYR A 323 13.05 6.16 0.61
C TYR A 323 11.95 6.16 1.70
N PHE A 324 11.89 7.23 2.51
CA PHE A 324 10.88 7.39 3.56
C PHE A 324 9.46 7.37 2.98
N GLY A 325 8.62 6.45 3.48
CA GLY A 325 7.31 6.14 2.91
C GLY A 325 7.27 4.85 2.10
N ALA A 326 8.36 4.09 2.04
CA ALA A 326 8.41 2.80 1.33
C ALA A 326 7.42 1.77 1.88
N ALA A 327 7.16 1.82 3.18
CA ALA A 327 6.18 1.01 3.88
C ALA A 327 5.49 1.87 4.94
N VAL A 328 4.19 1.65 5.14
CA VAL A 328 3.39 2.33 6.16
C VAL A 328 2.54 1.31 6.90
N LEU A 329 2.34 1.53 8.20
CA LEU A 329 1.49 0.71 9.04
C LEU A 329 0.77 1.61 10.05
N ALA A 330 -0.55 1.49 10.10
CA ALA A 330 -1.38 2.14 11.10
C ALA A 330 -1.83 1.11 12.15
N LEU A 331 -1.59 1.41 13.42
CA LEU A 331 -2.08 0.62 14.55
C LEU A 331 -2.12 1.49 15.81
N ASP A 332 -3.01 1.19 16.74
CA ASP A 332 -3.07 1.89 18.03
C ASP A 332 -2.05 1.29 19.00
N LEU A 333 -0.84 1.88 19.06
CA LEU A 333 0.23 1.44 19.94
C LEU A 333 -0.01 1.86 21.39
N THR A 334 -0.68 3.01 21.56
CA THR A 334 -0.91 3.63 22.88
C THR A 334 -2.22 3.20 23.54
N GLN A 335 -3.06 2.44 22.84
CA GLN A 335 -4.38 1.95 23.26
C GLN A 335 -5.33 3.10 23.62
N ASN A 336 -5.24 4.22 22.91
CA ASN A 336 -6.07 5.41 23.15
C ASN A 336 -7.28 5.51 22.20
N GLY A 337 -7.47 4.54 21.31
CA GLY A 337 -8.53 4.51 20.31
C GLY A 337 -8.22 5.23 19.00
N PHE A 338 -7.00 5.80 18.86
CA PHE A 338 -6.50 6.40 17.64
C PHE A 338 -5.30 5.61 17.11
N SER A 339 -5.20 5.50 15.80
CA SER A 339 -4.08 4.83 15.16
C SER A 339 -2.83 5.71 15.22
N ASP A 340 -1.72 5.15 15.68
CA ASP A 340 -0.38 5.66 15.45
C ASP A 340 0.09 5.23 14.05
N LEU A 341 1.02 5.99 13.47
CA LEU A 341 1.56 5.72 12.13
C LEU A 341 3.06 5.39 12.21
N LEU A 342 3.42 4.18 11.74
CA LEU A 342 4.80 3.77 11.52
C LEU A 342 5.15 3.92 10.04
N VAL A 343 6.33 4.46 9.75
CA VAL A 343 6.80 4.73 8.39
C VAL A 343 8.22 4.17 8.20
N GLY A 344 8.40 3.37 7.16
CA GLY A 344 9.69 2.80 6.79
C GLY A 344 10.51 3.72 5.89
N ALA A 345 11.83 3.78 6.14
CA ALA A 345 12.84 4.43 5.30
C ALA A 345 14.03 3.47 5.09
N PRO A 346 13.84 2.41 4.30
CA PRO A 346 14.77 1.27 4.25
C PRO A 346 16.14 1.59 3.65
N MET A 347 16.27 2.73 2.95
CA MET A 347 17.54 3.17 2.35
C MET A 347 18.24 4.23 3.20
N TYR A 348 17.73 4.50 4.41
CA TYR A 348 18.41 5.39 5.34
C TYR A 348 19.79 4.81 5.69
N SER A 349 20.82 5.63 5.55
CA SER A 349 22.21 5.25 5.76
C SER A 349 22.78 6.02 6.95
N LEU A 350 23.36 5.29 7.91
CA LEU A 350 24.15 5.91 8.97
C LEU A 350 25.48 6.39 8.39
N ARG A 351 25.99 7.51 8.89
CA ARG A 351 27.38 7.88 8.62
C ARG A 351 28.25 7.00 9.51
N ASP A 352 29.10 6.19 8.88
CA ASP A 352 30.19 5.47 9.55
C ASP A 352 31.22 6.45 10.13
#